data_AF-A0A847W1N5-F1
#
_entry.id   AF-A0A847W1N5-F1
#
_cell.length_a   1.000
_cell.length_b   1.000
_cell.length_c   1.000
_cell.angle_alpha   90.00
_cell.angle_beta   90.00
_cell.angle_gamma   90.00
#
_symmetry.space_group_name_H-M   'P 1'
#
loop_
_entity.id
_entity.type
_entity.pdbx_description
1 polymer ?
#
loop_
_entity_poly.entity_id
_entity_poly.type
_entity_poly.pdbx_seq_one_letter_code
_entity_poly.pdbx_strand_id
1 'polypeptide(L)'
;MKKLLLIDGNSMLFRAYYATVYGQSMSTSSGIPTNAIYGFALMLQKALKDIEPEYVFVAFDSDKTTYRHQIYPEYKGTRSETPEDLKTQFPIIREYLDALHITHYEKSGLEADDIIGSIAKQTRDYKIAILTSDKDLLQIVDDNTDVFLMQRGITEMARMDSEAVLEKYELTPKQIIDLKGLAGDSSDNIPGVTMVGDKTATRLLKEYKTVEGVYENIDKIKGKLQQNLINDKEKAYLSKKLATIIVDADLSDIDLSKTIYQKESKDAYDFYLKYQMKSLAGKVDLSITSENEEITEESFKERKFSLVSSIETEKLIGKALICINDDN
;
A
#
# COMPACT_ATOMS: atom_id res chain seq x y z
N MET A 1 18.38 5.68 -12.66
CA MET A 1 16.93 5.50 -12.91
C MET A 1 16.20 6.08 -11.72
N LYS A 2 15.10 6.78 -11.97
CA LYS A 2 14.27 7.36 -10.90
C LYS A 2 13.67 6.25 -10.05
N LYS A 3 13.49 6.48 -8.74
CA LYS A 3 12.83 5.50 -7.86
C LYS A 3 11.38 5.88 -7.59
N LEU A 4 10.46 4.95 -7.86
CA LEU A 4 9.02 5.08 -7.62
C LEU A 4 8.57 4.07 -6.58
N LEU A 5 7.97 4.55 -5.49
CA LEU A 5 7.29 3.74 -4.49
C LEU A 5 5.80 3.70 -4.78
N LEU A 6 5.28 2.52 -5.13
CA LEU A 6 3.86 2.25 -5.27
C LEU A 6 3.37 1.56 -3.99
N ILE A 7 2.25 2.02 -3.44
CA ILE A 7 1.73 1.51 -2.17
C ILE A 7 0.30 1.02 -2.38
N ASP A 8 0.05 -0.21 -1.95
CA ASP A 8 -1.29 -0.77 -1.84
C ASP A 8 -1.95 -0.24 -0.56
N GLY A 9 -2.75 0.81 -0.72
CA GLY A 9 -3.37 1.55 0.38
C GLY A 9 -4.30 0.68 1.21
N ASN A 10 -5.10 -0.17 0.56
CA ASN A 10 -6.01 -1.09 1.23
C ASN A 10 -5.22 -2.11 2.06
N SER A 11 -4.30 -2.85 1.43
CA SER A 11 -3.50 -3.87 2.10
C SER A 11 -2.72 -3.31 3.29
N MET A 12 -2.14 -2.11 3.14
CA MET A 12 -1.44 -1.43 4.22
C MET A 12 -2.35 -1.00 5.36
N LEU A 13 -3.52 -0.44 5.07
CA LEU A 13 -4.44 -0.01 6.12
C LEU A 13 -5.00 -1.21 6.90
N PHE A 14 -5.38 -2.29 6.22
CA PHE A 14 -5.81 -3.54 6.87
C PHE A 14 -4.69 -4.14 7.72
N ARG A 15 -3.45 -4.17 7.20
CA ARG A 15 -2.30 -4.66 7.95
C ARG A 15 -2.06 -3.84 9.23
N ALA A 16 -2.10 -2.52 9.12
CA ALA A 16 -1.95 -1.62 10.26
C ALA A 16 -3.04 -1.86 11.31
N TYR A 17 -4.29 -1.97 10.88
CA TYR A 17 -5.43 -2.22 11.76
C TYR A 17 -5.25 -3.50 12.58
N TYR A 18 -5.05 -4.65 11.92
CA TYR A 18 -4.94 -5.93 12.64
C TYR A 18 -3.66 -6.07 13.47
N ALA A 19 -2.58 -5.39 13.10
CA ALA A 19 -1.37 -5.34 13.92
C ALA A 19 -1.55 -4.55 15.22
N THR A 20 -2.56 -3.68 15.28
CA THR A 20 -2.77 -2.72 16.40
C THR A 20 -4.05 -2.97 17.18
N VAL A 21 -5.07 -3.62 16.61
CA VAL A 21 -6.42 -3.74 17.19
C VAL A 21 -6.44 -4.48 18.52
N TYR A 22 -5.54 -5.45 18.72
CA TYR A 22 -5.40 -6.21 19.97
C TYR A 22 -4.44 -5.56 20.97
N GLY A 23 -3.84 -4.42 20.61
CA GLY A 23 -2.95 -3.63 21.46
C GLY A 23 -3.72 -2.62 22.33
N GLN A 24 -3.04 -1.54 22.70
CA GLN A 24 -3.71 -0.42 23.34
C GLN A 24 -4.67 0.25 22.36
N SER A 25 -5.90 0.52 22.81
CA SER A 25 -6.87 1.28 22.04
C SER A 25 -6.30 2.66 21.71
N MET A 26 -6.23 2.98 20.41
CA MET A 26 -5.79 4.28 19.93
C MET A 26 -6.99 4.99 19.32
N SER A 27 -7.49 5.99 20.05
CA SER A 27 -8.57 6.86 19.60
C SER A 27 -8.34 8.28 20.09
N THR A 28 -8.94 9.25 19.39
CA THR A 28 -8.98 10.64 19.85
C THR A 28 -9.85 10.76 21.10
N SER A 29 -9.75 11.90 21.80
CA SER A 29 -10.68 12.23 22.91
C SER A 29 -12.15 12.30 22.49
N SER A 30 -12.45 12.44 21.20
CA SER A 30 -13.80 12.38 20.63
C SER A 30 -14.22 10.96 20.23
N GLY A 31 -13.39 9.95 20.47
CA GLY A 31 -13.68 8.54 20.21
C GLY A 31 -13.37 8.08 18.78
N ILE A 32 -12.73 8.89 17.94
CA ILE A 32 -12.37 8.50 16.57
C ILE A 32 -11.20 7.52 16.61
N PRO A 33 -11.32 6.28 16.09
CA PRO A 33 -10.21 5.33 16.01
C PRO A 33 -9.09 5.85 15.11
N THR A 34 -7.84 5.70 15.53
CA THR A 34 -6.65 6.20 14.81
C THR A 34 -5.54 5.15 14.67
N ASN A 35 -5.78 3.94 15.16
CA ASN A 35 -4.80 2.86 15.21
C ASN A 35 -4.28 2.44 13.83
N ALA A 36 -5.16 2.35 12.82
CA ALA A 36 -4.77 1.95 11.48
C ALA A 36 -3.98 3.06 10.76
N ILE A 37 -4.39 4.32 10.92
CA ILE A 37 -3.64 5.47 10.37
C ILE A 37 -2.24 5.56 10.98
N TYR A 38 -2.15 5.40 12.30
CA TYR A 38 -0.87 5.42 13.00
C TYR A 38 0.06 4.30 12.51
N GLY A 39 -0.45 3.07 12.40
CA GLY A 39 0.33 1.95 11.88
C GLY A 39 0.74 2.15 10.42
N PHE A 40 -0.16 2.68 9.59
CA PHE A 40 0.15 3.05 8.20
C PHE A 40 1.26 4.09 8.12
N ALA A 41 1.18 5.15 8.94
CA ALA A 41 2.20 6.20 8.99
C ALA A 41 3.59 5.63 9.34
N LEU A 42 3.66 4.70 10.30
CA LEU A 42 4.91 4.02 10.65
C LEU A 42 5.46 3.15 9.51
N MET A 43 4.59 2.41 8.82
CA MET A 43 4.96 1.63 7.63
C MET A 43 5.51 2.54 6.52
N LEU A 44 4.79 3.62 6.22
CA LEU A 44 5.17 4.59 5.21
C LEU A 44 6.50 5.24 5.53
N GLN A 45 6.68 5.79 6.74
CA GLN A 45 7.94 6.42 7.16
C GLN A 45 9.13 5.45 7.09
N LYS A 46 8.91 4.18 7.46
CA LYS A 46 9.94 3.14 7.35
C LYS A 46 10.28 2.84 5.89
N ALA A 47 9.29 2.69 5.02
CA ALA A 47 9.50 2.46 3.59
C ALA A 47 10.22 3.64 2.92
N LEU A 48 9.79 4.88 3.20
CA LEU A 48 10.44 6.09 2.70
C LEU A 48 11.92 6.17 3.12
N LYS A 49 12.21 5.82 4.37
CA LYS A 49 13.59 5.80 4.90
C LYS A 49 14.45 4.72 4.26
N ASP A 50 13.92 3.52 4.05
CA ASP A 50 14.71 2.38 3.56
C ASP A 50 14.90 2.38 2.05
N ILE A 51 13.87 2.82 1.32
CA ILE A 51 13.83 2.78 -0.15
C ILE A 51 14.41 4.08 -0.74
N GLU A 52 14.23 5.20 -0.03
CA GLU A 52 14.56 6.56 -0.46
C GLU A 52 14.01 6.86 -1.86
N PRO A 53 12.68 6.79 -2.07
CA PRO A 53 12.08 7.04 -3.37
C PRO A 53 12.04 8.54 -3.71
N GLU A 54 12.09 8.86 -5.00
CA GLU A 54 11.86 10.21 -5.50
C GLU A 54 10.38 10.46 -5.77
N TYR A 55 9.62 9.40 -6.04
CA TYR A 55 8.21 9.43 -6.37
C TYR A 55 7.43 8.46 -5.49
N VAL A 56 6.25 8.85 -5.01
CA VAL A 56 5.39 8.03 -4.16
C VAL A 56 3.95 8.13 -4.65
N PHE A 57 3.29 6.98 -4.76
CA PHE A 57 1.91 6.88 -5.19
C PHE A 57 1.17 5.80 -4.40
N VAL A 58 -0.06 6.10 -3.97
CA VAL A 58 -0.90 5.16 -3.22
C VAL A 58 -2.15 4.82 -4.03
N ALA A 59 -2.37 3.53 -4.29
CA ALA A 59 -3.60 3.05 -4.91
C ALA A 59 -4.59 2.55 -3.85
N PHE A 60 -5.87 2.84 -4.04
CA PHE A 60 -6.96 2.30 -3.23
C PHE A 60 -7.97 1.56 -4.12
N ASP A 61 -8.64 0.58 -3.51
CA ASP A 61 -9.84 -0.01 -4.11
C ASP A 61 -10.98 1.03 -4.09
N SER A 62 -11.70 1.17 -5.20
CA SER A 62 -12.81 2.12 -5.35
C SER A 62 -14.14 1.56 -4.84
N ASP A 63 -14.53 0.41 -5.37
CA ASP A 63 -15.86 -0.17 -5.25
C ASP A 63 -15.79 -1.65 -4.87
N LYS A 64 -16.88 -2.17 -4.28
CA LYS A 64 -17.02 -3.62 -4.04
C LYS A 64 -17.15 -4.41 -5.34
N THR A 65 -17.64 -3.81 -6.43
CA THR A 65 -17.92 -4.53 -7.67
C THR A 65 -16.89 -4.20 -8.73
N THR A 66 -16.14 -5.21 -9.12
CA THR A 66 -15.03 -5.13 -10.08
C THR A 66 -15.32 -6.01 -11.29
N TYR A 67 -14.47 -5.96 -12.32
CA TYR A 67 -14.55 -6.89 -13.45
C TYR A 67 -14.59 -8.36 -13.01
N ARG A 68 -13.86 -8.71 -11.95
CA ARG A 68 -13.82 -10.07 -11.40
C ARG A 68 -15.20 -10.55 -10.92
N HIS A 69 -16.00 -9.68 -10.32
CA HIS A 69 -17.38 -9.98 -9.90
C HIS A 69 -18.33 -10.22 -11.08
N GLN A 70 -18.07 -9.61 -12.23
CA GLN A 70 -18.86 -9.85 -13.45
C GLN A 70 -18.60 -11.24 -14.03
N ILE A 71 -17.37 -11.76 -13.87
CA ILE A 71 -16.99 -13.10 -14.34
C ILE A 71 -17.40 -14.16 -13.32
N TYR A 72 -17.19 -13.89 -12.04
CA TYR A 72 -17.40 -14.82 -10.94
C TYR A 72 -18.06 -14.08 -9.76
N PRO A 73 -19.39 -14.13 -9.63
CA PRO A 73 -20.15 -13.39 -8.62
C PRO A 73 -19.73 -13.70 -7.17
N GLU A 74 -19.22 -14.89 -6.91
CA GLU A 74 -18.78 -15.30 -5.57
C GLU A 74 -17.36 -14.83 -5.23
N TYR A 75 -16.64 -14.17 -6.13
CA TYR A 75 -15.31 -13.62 -5.88
C TYR A 75 -15.30 -12.72 -4.65
N LYS A 76 -14.33 -12.94 -3.73
CA LYS A 76 -14.23 -12.27 -2.41
C LYS A 76 -15.49 -12.37 -1.53
N GLY A 77 -16.49 -13.18 -1.91
CA GLY A 77 -17.78 -13.29 -1.22
C GLY A 77 -17.71 -13.97 0.16
N THR A 78 -16.61 -14.63 0.48
CA THR A 78 -16.32 -15.24 1.80
C THR A 78 -15.54 -14.31 2.72
N ARG A 79 -15.09 -13.14 2.25
CA ARG A 79 -14.37 -12.17 3.09
C ARG A 79 -15.31 -11.63 4.17
N SER A 80 -14.80 -11.56 5.39
CA SER A 80 -15.52 -10.90 6.49
C SER A 80 -15.72 -9.42 6.17
N GLU A 81 -16.82 -8.85 6.66
CA GLU A 81 -17.03 -7.41 6.54
C GLU A 81 -15.92 -6.64 7.22
N THR A 82 -15.48 -5.55 6.58
CA THR A 82 -14.53 -4.60 7.17
C THR A 82 -15.09 -4.09 8.51
N PRO A 83 -14.32 -4.15 9.61
CA PRO A 83 -14.77 -3.61 10.89
C PRO A 83 -15.15 -2.13 10.80
N GLU A 84 -16.19 -1.69 11.50
CA GLU A 84 -16.65 -0.29 11.46
C GLU A 84 -15.55 0.70 11.86
N ASP A 85 -14.77 0.36 12.90
CA ASP A 85 -13.63 1.17 13.34
C ASP A 85 -12.56 1.35 12.25
N LEU A 86 -12.44 0.39 11.33
CA LEU A 86 -11.54 0.48 10.18
C LEU A 86 -12.20 1.26 9.03
N LYS A 87 -13.49 1.05 8.76
CA LYS A 87 -14.24 1.78 7.74
C LYS A 87 -14.14 3.30 7.94
N THR A 88 -14.27 3.77 9.19
CA THR A 88 -14.16 5.20 9.52
C THR A 88 -12.78 5.80 9.26
N GLN A 89 -11.73 4.97 9.17
CA GLN A 89 -10.35 5.42 8.93
C GLN A 89 -10.01 5.55 7.43
N PHE A 90 -10.81 5.02 6.51
CA PHE A 90 -10.54 5.18 5.07
C PHE A 90 -10.57 6.64 4.58
N PRO A 91 -11.54 7.50 4.97
CA PRO A 91 -11.47 8.92 4.63
C PRO A 91 -10.27 9.62 5.30
N ILE A 92 -9.93 9.22 6.53
CA ILE A 92 -8.84 9.82 7.31
C ILE A 92 -7.48 9.52 6.67
N ILE A 93 -7.27 8.33 6.09
CA ILE A 93 -6.02 8.03 5.40
C ILE A 93 -5.83 8.85 4.13
N ARG A 94 -6.92 9.19 3.42
CA ARG A 94 -6.84 10.10 2.25
C ARG A 94 -6.44 11.51 2.70
N GLU A 95 -7.06 12.01 3.77
CA GLU A 95 -6.66 13.29 4.39
C GLU A 95 -5.19 13.28 4.84
N TYR A 96 -4.71 12.17 5.40
CA TYR A 96 -3.31 12.01 5.79
C TYR A 96 -2.36 12.10 4.59
N LEU A 97 -2.71 11.44 3.48
CA LEU A 97 -1.90 11.45 2.27
C LEU A 97 -1.91 12.84 1.61
N ASP A 98 -3.05 13.53 1.62
CA ASP A 98 -3.16 14.93 1.17
C ASP A 98 -2.25 15.86 1.99
N ALA A 99 -2.22 15.69 3.31
CA ALA A 99 -1.36 16.44 4.23
C ALA A 99 0.14 16.16 4.03
N LEU A 100 0.49 15.00 3.44
CA LEU A 100 1.85 14.67 3.02
C LEU A 100 2.15 15.04 1.56
N HIS A 101 1.17 15.61 0.85
CA HIS A 101 1.23 15.84 -0.60
C HIS A 101 1.58 14.58 -1.40
N ILE A 102 1.16 13.41 -0.92
CA ILE A 102 1.33 12.13 -1.60
C ILE A 102 0.12 11.91 -2.51
N THR A 103 0.39 11.65 -3.79
CA THR A 103 -0.67 11.34 -4.75
C THR A 103 -1.31 10.01 -4.37
N HIS A 104 -2.64 10.02 -4.24
CA HIS A 104 -3.44 8.81 -4.09
C HIS A 104 -4.52 8.76 -5.17
N TYR A 105 -4.96 7.54 -5.49
CA TYR A 105 -5.89 7.33 -6.59
C TYR A 105 -6.73 6.06 -6.40
N GLU A 106 -7.96 6.12 -6.88
CA GLU A 106 -8.90 5.02 -6.98
C GLU A 106 -9.70 5.17 -8.26
N LYS A 107 -10.07 4.06 -8.89
CA LYS A 107 -10.87 4.06 -10.12
C LYS A 107 -11.94 3.00 -10.07
N SER A 108 -13.19 3.39 -10.34
CA SER A 108 -14.33 2.46 -10.36
C SER A 108 -14.05 1.27 -11.28
N GLY A 109 -14.33 0.07 -10.78
CA GLY A 109 -14.15 -1.18 -11.51
C GLY A 109 -12.73 -1.77 -11.49
N LEU A 110 -11.74 -1.06 -10.95
CA LEU A 110 -10.37 -1.54 -10.74
C LEU A 110 -10.07 -1.74 -9.25
N GLU A 111 -9.24 -2.72 -8.97
CA GLU A 111 -8.62 -2.94 -7.65
C GLU A 111 -7.27 -2.21 -7.57
N ALA A 112 -6.78 -1.98 -6.35
CA ALA A 112 -5.52 -1.27 -6.13
C ALA A 112 -4.33 -1.96 -6.81
N ASP A 113 -4.34 -3.29 -6.85
CA ASP A 113 -3.34 -4.12 -7.51
C ASP A 113 -3.31 -3.92 -9.04
N ASP A 114 -4.48 -3.76 -9.67
CA ASP A 114 -4.64 -3.44 -11.10
C ASP A 114 -4.06 -2.06 -11.44
N ILE A 115 -4.30 -1.08 -10.58
CA ILE A 115 -3.73 0.27 -10.72
C ILE A 115 -2.20 0.20 -10.59
N ILE A 116 -1.69 -0.46 -9.55
CA ILE A 116 -0.25 -0.61 -9.31
C ILE A 116 0.43 -1.34 -10.46
N GLY A 117 -0.12 -2.49 -10.90
CA GLY A 117 0.40 -3.28 -12.01
C GLY A 117 0.42 -2.49 -13.32
N SER A 118 -0.59 -1.68 -13.56
CA SER A 118 -0.67 -0.82 -14.75
C SER A 118 0.36 0.31 -14.71
N ILE A 119 0.55 0.99 -13.57
CA ILE A 119 1.60 2.01 -13.42
C ILE A 119 2.98 1.40 -13.57
N ALA A 120 3.23 0.24 -12.94
CA ALA A 120 4.51 -0.45 -13.03
C ALA A 120 4.86 -0.81 -14.50
N LYS A 121 3.89 -1.28 -15.28
CA LYS A 121 4.08 -1.57 -16.71
C LYS A 121 4.33 -0.31 -17.54
N GLN A 122 3.73 0.83 -17.19
CA GLN A 122 3.89 2.10 -17.91
C GLN A 122 5.21 2.82 -17.59
N THR A 123 5.79 2.58 -16.40
CA THR A 123 6.98 3.26 -15.88
C THR A 123 8.24 2.40 -15.91
N ARG A 124 8.47 1.66 -17.01
CA ARG A 124 9.62 0.73 -17.14
C ARG A 124 11.00 1.40 -17.05
N ASP A 125 11.06 2.72 -17.18
CA ASP A 125 12.26 3.54 -17.00
C ASP A 125 12.56 3.89 -15.53
N TYR A 126 11.68 3.50 -14.61
CA TYR A 126 11.84 3.65 -13.17
C TYR A 126 12.33 2.36 -12.52
N LYS A 127 12.97 2.49 -11.36
CA LYS A 127 13.10 1.40 -10.39
C LYS A 127 11.90 1.48 -9.45
N ILE A 128 11.05 0.45 -9.49
CA ILE A 128 9.78 0.41 -8.82
C ILE A 128 9.92 -0.44 -7.56
N ALA A 129 9.47 0.10 -6.45
CA ALA A 129 9.28 -0.61 -5.20
C ALA A 129 7.79 -0.64 -4.88
N ILE A 130 7.23 -1.82 -4.62
CA ILE A 130 5.82 -1.99 -4.30
C ILE A 130 5.67 -2.37 -2.84
N LEU A 131 5.02 -1.53 -2.03
CA LEU A 131 4.75 -1.82 -0.63
C LEU A 131 3.35 -2.41 -0.47
N THR A 132 3.27 -3.67 -0.02
CA THR A 132 1.99 -4.37 0.19
C THR A 132 2.15 -5.52 1.20
N SER A 133 1.04 -6.04 1.72
CA SER A 133 0.99 -7.35 2.40
C SER A 133 0.41 -8.44 1.49
N ASP A 134 -0.08 -8.06 0.32
CA ASP A 134 -0.69 -8.98 -0.63
C ASP A 134 0.39 -9.68 -1.47
N LYS A 135 0.30 -11.01 -1.53
CA LYS A 135 1.25 -11.83 -2.28
C LYS A 135 0.92 -11.87 -3.77
N ASP A 136 -0.27 -11.44 -4.17
CA ASP A 136 -0.69 -11.51 -5.56
C ASP A 136 0.12 -10.54 -6.43
N LEU A 137 0.57 -9.42 -5.86
CA LEU A 137 1.50 -8.48 -6.48
C LEU A 137 2.90 -9.06 -6.73
N LEU A 138 3.23 -10.25 -6.21
CA LEU A 138 4.47 -10.93 -6.62
C LEU A 138 4.47 -11.31 -8.11
N GLN A 139 3.30 -11.39 -8.75
CA GLN A 139 3.20 -11.73 -10.18
C GLN A 139 3.80 -10.68 -11.13
N ILE A 140 3.95 -9.43 -10.65
CA ILE A 140 4.45 -8.30 -11.45
C ILE A 140 5.93 -7.98 -11.19
N VAL A 141 6.61 -8.77 -10.34
CA VAL A 141 8.06 -8.65 -10.10
C VAL A 141 8.83 -8.92 -11.41
N ASP A 142 9.79 -8.04 -11.71
CA ASP A 142 10.67 -8.13 -12.87
C ASP A 142 12.02 -7.45 -12.61
N ASP A 143 12.83 -7.21 -13.64
CA ASP A 143 14.18 -6.60 -13.50
C ASP A 143 14.17 -5.16 -12.93
N ASN A 144 13.02 -4.48 -12.99
CA ASN A 144 12.84 -3.11 -12.54
C ASN A 144 11.89 -2.98 -11.35
N THR A 145 11.16 -4.04 -11.01
CA THR A 145 10.06 -4.01 -10.04
C THR A 145 10.31 -5.02 -8.92
N ASP A 146 10.48 -4.50 -7.70
CA ASP A 146 10.57 -5.32 -6.50
C ASP A 146 9.33 -5.13 -5.62
N VAL A 147 8.91 -6.18 -4.93
CA VAL A 147 7.82 -6.11 -3.95
C VAL A 147 8.39 -6.17 -2.52
N PHE A 148 8.03 -5.21 -1.69
CA PHE A 148 8.33 -5.17 -0.27
C PHE A 148 7.13 -5.70 0.51
N LEU A 149 7.18 -7.00 0.84
CA LEU A 149 6.13 -7.66 1.60
C LEU A 149 6.26 -7.43 3.10
N MET A 150 5.18 -6.99 3.74
CA MET A 150 5.12 -6.92 5.20
C MET A 150 5.15 -8.33 5.82
N GLN A 151 6.18 -8.64 6.61
CA GLN A 151 6.33 -9.96 7.23
C GLN A 151 5.70 -10.03 8.63
N ARG A 152 6.40 -9.49 9.64
CA ARG A 152 6.00 -9.54 11.06
C ARG A 152 5.87 -8.13 11.62
N GLY A 153 4.82 -7.90 12.40
CA GLY A 153 4.52 -6.58 12.93
C GLY A 153 4.26 -5.54 11.83
N ILE A 154 4.70 -4.31 12.10
CA ILE A 154 4.41 -3.10 11.32
C ILE A 154 5.61 -2.62 10.50
N THR A 155 6.86 -3.03 10.76
CA THR A 155 8.03 -2.44 10.08
C THR A 155 9.00 -3.43 9.46
N GLU A 156 8.82 -4.74 9.67
CA GLU A 156 9.65 -5.76 9.05
C GLU A 156 9.16 -6.04 7.63
N MET A 157 9.93 -5.59 6.65
CA MET A 157 9.68 -5.77 5.22
C MET A 157 10.65 -6.79 4.63
N ALA A 158 10.17 -7.66 3.76
CA ALA A 158 11.01 -8.49 2.92
C ALA A 158 10.93 -8.02 1.47
N ARG A 159 12.09 -7.67 0.92
CA ARG A 159 12.24 -7.38 -0.50
C ARG A 159 12.18 -8.69 -1.28
N MET A 160 11.28 -8.72 -2.26
CA MET A 160 11.00 -9.83 -3.14
C MET A 160 11.30 -9.37 -4.57
N ASP A 161 12.53 -9.62 -5.01
CA ASP A 161 12.91 -9.58 -6.42
C ASP A 161 12.67 -10.96 -7.07
N SER A 162 12.98 -11.10 -8.36
CA SER A 162 12.74 -12.35 -9.10
C SER A 162 13.46 -13.56 -8.49
N GLU A 163 14.65 -13.34 -7.91
CA GLU A 163 15.47 -14.40 -7.32
C GLU A 163 14.92 -14.81 -5.94
N ALA A 164 14.54 -13.85 -5.11
CA ALA A 164 13.88 -14.09 -3.83
C ALA A 164 12.50 -14.77 -4.00
N VAL A 165 11.75 -14.42 -5.05
CA VAL A 165 10.49 -15.12 -5.39
C VAL A 165 10.78 -16.57 -5.76
N LEU A 166 11.78 -16.81 -6.61
CA LEU A 166 12.17 -18.15 -7.01
C LEU A 166 12.67 -18.98 -5.82
N GLU A 167 13.51 -18.43 -4.96
CA GLU A 167 14.03 -19.14 -3.78
C GLU A 167 12.90 -19.54 -2.81
N LYS A 168 11.97 -18.61 -2.55
CA LYS A 168 10.93 -18.79 -1.53
C LYS A 168 9.75 -19.64 -2.01
N TYR A 169 9.32 -19.46 -3.25
CA TYR A 169 8.12 -20.11 -3.81
C TYR A 169 8.47 -21.25 -4.76
N GLU A 170 9.75 -21.39 -5.13
CA GLU A 170 10.24 -22.35 -6.12
C GLU A 170 9.57 -22.19 -7.50
N LEU A 171 9.09 -20.98 -7.77
CA LEU A 171 8.34 -20.56 -8.94
C LEU A 171 8.80 -19.15 -9.35
N THR A 172 8.74 -18.85 -10.63
CA THR A 172 9.00 -17.48 -11.14
C THR A 172 7.79 -16.57 -10.85
N PRO A 173 7.96 -15.23 -10.85
CA PRO A 173 6.86 -14.27 -10.70
C PRO A 173 5.65 -14.59 -11.59
N LYS A 174 5.87 -14.86 -12.88
CA LYS A 174 4.80 -15.20 -13.83
C LYS A 174 4.05 -16.48 -13.50
N GLN A 175 4.63 -17.38 -12.71
CA GLN A 175 3.97 -18.63 -12.30
C GLN A 175 3.11 -18.47 -11.05
N ILE A 176 3.13 -17.31 -10.39
CA ILE A 176 2.25 -17.02 -9.24
C ILE A 176 0.77 -17.05 -9.69
N ILE A 177 0.45 -16.51 -10.88
CA ILE A 177 -0.90 -16.62 -11.45
C ILE A 177 -1.28 -18.05 -11.80
N ASP A 178 -0.32 -18.85 -12.29
CA ASP A 178 -0.56 -20.25 -12.61
C ASP A 178 -0.78 -21.09 -11.34
N LEU A 179 -0.06 -20.76 -10.26
CA LEU A 179 -0.22 -21.37 -8.95
C LEU A 179 -1.67 -21.17 -8.47
N LYS A 180 -2.16 -19.93 -8.50
CA LYS A 180 -3.55 -19.60 -8.15
C LYS A 180 -4.56 -20.25 -9.10
N GLY A 181 -4.21 -20.39 -10.38
CA GLY A 181 -5.01 -21.13 -11.35
C GLY A 181 -5.27 -22.57 -10.93
N LEU A 182 -4.23 -23.29 -10.50
CA LEU A 182 -4.35 -24.69 -10.11
C LEU A 182 -4.82 -24.87 -8.67
N ALA A 183 -4.28 -24.09 -7.74
CA ALA A 183 -4.53 -24.25 -6.31
C ALA A 183 -5.78 -23.52 -5.80
N GLY A 184 -6.25 -22.51 -6.54
CA GLY A 184 -7.26 -21.58 -6.07
C GLY A 184 -6.69 -20.60 -5.05
N ASP A 185 -7.59 -19.87 -4.41
CA ASP A 185 -7.29 -18.97 -3.31
C ASP A 185 -8.51 -18.81 -2.40
N SER A 186 -8.44 -19.35 -1.20
CA SER A 186 -9.56 -19.31 -0.27
C SER A 186 -9.82 -17.90 0.30
N SER A 187 -8.84 -17.00 0.36
CA SER A 187 -9.07 -15.63 0.87
C SER A 187 -9.95 -14.82 -0.07
N ASP A 188 -9.88 -15.14 -1.36
CA ASP A 188 -10.56 -14.43 -2.45
C ASP A 188 -11.68 -15.27 -3.07
N ASN A 189 -11.96 -16.40 -2.43
CA ASN A 189 -12.94 -17.39 -2.87
C ASN A 189 -12.68 -17.90 -4.30
N ILE A 190 -11.42 -17.96 -4.73
CA ILE A 190 -11.01 -18.50 -6.03
C ILE A 190 -10.98 -20.03 -5.92
N PRO A 191 -11.72 -20.78 -6.76
CA PRO A 191 -12.02 -22.19 -6.51
C PRO A 191 -10.85 -23.16 -6.73
N GLY A 192 -10.00 -22.92 -7.74
CA GLY A 192 -8.92 -23.85 -8.12
C GLY A 192 -9.42 -25.22 -8.59
N VAL A 193 -8.49 -26.18 -8.65
CA VAL A 193 -8.75 -27.59 -8.99
C VAL A 193 -8.93 -28.41 -7.71
N THR A 194 -9.95 -29.28 -7.69
CA THR A 194 -10.25 -30.11 -6.52
C THR A 194 -9.04 -30.95 -6.09
N MET A 195 -8.70 -30.87 -4.79
CA MET A 195 -7.57 -31.59 -4.17
C MET A 195 -6.19 -31.24 -4.75
N VAL A 196 -6.06 -30.11 -5.45
CA VAL A 196 -4.77 -29.53 -5.85
C VAL A 196 -4.55 -28.31 -4.96
N GLY A 197 -3.67 -28.42 -3.97
CA GLY A 197 -3.18 -27.26 -3.21
C GLY A 197 -1.79 -26.83 -3.66
N ASP A 198 -1.24 -25.79 -3.02
CA ASP A 198 0.02 -25.15 -3.39
C ASP A 198 1.15 -26.14 -3.70
N LYS A 199 1.38 -27.13 -2.83
CA LYS A 199 2.44 -28.12 -3.03
C LYS A 199 2.29 -28.93 -4.33
N THR A 200 1.06 -29.33 -4.64
CA THR A 200 0.77 -30.10 -5.85
C THR A 200 0.87 -29.22 -7.09
N ALA A 201 0.32 -28.00 -7.02
CA ALA A 201 0.39 -27.01 -8.08
C ALA A 201 1.85 -26.62 -8.39
N THR A 202 2.66 -26.25 -7.39
CA THR A 202 4.09 -25.95 -7.55
C THR A 202 4.85 -27.09 -8.21
N ARG A 203 4.61 -28.35 -7.80
CA ARG A 203 5.24 -29.52 -8.44
C ARG A 203 4.88 -29.60 -9.93
N LEU A 204 3.61 -29.43 -10.27
CA LEU A 204 3.15 -29.44 -11.66
C LEU A 204 3.76 -28.28 -12.47
N LEU A 205 3.84 -27.09 -11.90
CA LEU A 205 4.38 -25.90 -12.58
C LEU A 205 5.90 -25.93 -12.72
N LYS A 206 6.63 -26.59 -11.82
CA LYS A 206 8.06 -26.86 -12.04
C LYS A 206 8.30 -27.70 -13.29
N GLU A 207 7.45 -28.70 -13.50
CA GLU A 207 7.57 -29.64 -14.62
C GLU A 207 7.02 -29.06 -15.92
N TYR A 208 5.80 -28.51 -15.88
CA TYR A 208 5.03 -28.11 -17.06
C TYR A 208 4.93 -26.59 -17.26
N LYS A 209 5.55 -25.80 -16.39
CA LYS A 209 5.70 -24.33 -16.45
C LYS A 209 4.43 -23.53 -16.24
N THR A 210 3.35 -23.79 -16.95
CA THR A 210 2.08 -23.03 -16.86
C THR A 210 0.88 -23.95 -16.69
N VAL A 211 -0.28 -23.39 -16.36
CA VAL A 211 -1.55 -24.12 -16.36
C VAL A 211 -1.81 -24.75 -17.73
N GLU A 212 -1.57 -24.02 -18.82
CA GLU A 212 -1.71 -24.53 -20.19
C GLU A 212 -0.78 -25.73 -20.42
N GLY A 213 0.50 -25.62 -20.02
CA GLY A 213 1.47 -26.70 -20.15
C GLY A 213 1.09 -27.96 -19.38
N VAL A 214 0.43 -27.82 -18.22
CA VAL A 214 -0.14 -28.96 -17.47
C VAL A 214 -1.21 -29.67 -18.31
N TYR A 215 -2.10 -28.92 -18.96
CA TYR A 215 -3.18 -29.48 -19.77
C TYR A 215 -2.71 -30.04 -21.12
N GLU A 216 -1.68 -29.46 -21.73
CA GLU A 216 -1.02 -30.01 -22.92
C GLU A 216 -0.34 -31.35 -22.64
N ASN A 217 0.01 -31.62 -21.38
CA ASN A 217 0.66 -32.84 -20.92
C ASN A 217 -0.24 -33.70 -20.02
N ILE A 218 -1.56 -33.51 -20.09
CA ILE A 218 -2.50 -34.15 -19.17
C ILE A 218 -2.41 -35.68 -19.19
N ASP A 219 -2.04 -36.29 -20.31
CA ASP A 219 -1.89 -37.74 -20.48
C ASP A 219 -0.70 -38.33 -19.71
N LYS A 220 0.27 -37.49 -19.33
CA LYS A 220 1.43 -37.91 -18.52
C LYS A 220 1.11 -37.94 -17.03
N ILE A 221 0.06 -37.24 -16.61
CA ILE A 221 -0.40 -37.18 -15.23
C ILE A 221 -1.28 -38.41 -14.95
N LYS A 222 -1.10 -39.07 -13.81
CA LYS A 222 -1.75 -40.35 -13.51
C LYS A 222 -2.70 -40.29 -12.33
N GLY A 223 -3.66 -41.22 -12.32
CA GLY A 223 -4.54 -41.49 -11.18
C GLY A 223 -5.54 -40.38 -10.90
N LYS A 224 -5.89 -40.19 -9.63
CA LYS A 224 -6.95 -39.26 -9.21
C LYS A 224 -6.65 -37.80 -9.55
N LEU A 225 -5.37 -37.42 -9.54
CA LEU A 225 -4.93 -36.07 -9.89
C LEU A 225 -5.31 -35.71 -11.33
N GLN A 226 -5.06 -36.62 -12.28
CA GLN A 226 -5.43 -36.43 -13.69
C GLN A 226 -6.95 -36.25 -13.84
N GLN A 227 -7.74 -37.10 -13.18
CA GLN A 227 -9.20 -37.01 -13.22
C GLN A 227 -9.71 -35.67 -12.69
N ASN A 228 -9.17 -35.19 -11.57
CA ASN A 228 -9.56 -33.90 -11.01
C ASN A 228 -9.17 -32.74 -11.93
N LEU A 229 -7.96 -32.75 -12.50
CA LEU A 229 -7.53 -31.74 -13.46
C LEU A 229 -8.44 -31.68 -14.69
N ILE A 230 -8.82 -32.84 -15.25
CA ILE A 230 -9.75 -32.91 -16.39
C ILE A 230 -11.13 -32.36 -16.01
N ASN A 231 -11.67 -32.78 -14.86
CA ASN A 231 -13.01 -32.39 -14.43
C ASN A 231 -13.12 -30.90 -14.09
N ASP A 232 -12.06 -30.31 -13.52
CA ASP A 232 -12.02 -28.92 -13.09
C ASP A 232 -11.21 -28.03 -14.05
N LYS A 233 -11.01 -28.45 -15.30
CA LYS A 233 -10.23 -27.70 -16.30
C LYS A 233 -10.68 -26.24 -16.43
N GLU A 234 -11.97 -26.03 -16.62
CA GLU A 234 -12.53 -24.67 -16.76
C GLU A 234 -12.37 -23.85 -15.46
N LYS A 235 -12.43 -24.49 -14.29
CA LYS A 235 -12.15 -23.81 -13.02
C LYS A 235 -10.70 -23.36 -12.92
N ALA A 236 -9.76 -24.14 -13.44
CA ALA A 236 -8.35 -23.76 -13.43
C ALA A 236 -8.09 -22.50 -14.27
N TYR A 237 -8.65 -22.46 -15.48
CA TYR A 237 -8.57 -21.28 -16.35
C TYR A 237 -9.29 -20.07 -15.76
N LEU A 238 -10.49 -20.27 -15.21
CA LEU A 238 -11.23 -19.22 -14.52
C LEU A 238 -10.41 -18.68 -13.34
N SER A 239 -9.85 -19.54 -12.51
CA SER A 239 -9.06 -19.17 -11.33
C SER A 239 -7.83 -18.37 -11.72
N LYS A 240 -7.10 -18.82 -12.76
CA LYS A 240 -5.96 -18.08 -13.31
C LYS A 240 -6.38 -16.70 -13.79
N LYS A 241 -7.50 -16.60 -14.50
CA LYS A 241 -8.03 -15.33 -15.01
C LYS A 241 -8.41 -14.38 -13.88
N LEU A 242 -9.06 -14.87 -12.82
CA LEU A 242 -9.42 -14.06 -11.65
C LEU A 242 -8.18 -13.56 -10.90
N ALA A 243 -7.16 -14.40 -10.73
CA ALA A 243 -5.93 -14.03 -10.03
C ALA A 243 -4.97 -13.14 -10.85
N THR A 244 -5.20 -12.99 -12.15
CA THR A 244 -4.34 -12.17 -13.01
C THR A 244 -4.64 -10.68 -12.78
N ILE A 245 -3.61 -9.92 -12.42
CA ILE A 245 -3.67 -8.46 -12.28
C ILE A 245 -3.76 -7.83 -13.68
N ILE A 246 -4.64 -6.85 -13.83
CA ILE A 246 -4.75 -6.04 -15.03
C ILE A 246 -3.57 -5.07 -15.03
N VAL A 247 -2.72 -5.15 -16.06
CA VAL A 247 -1.49 -4.33 -16.16
C VAL A 247 -1.56 -3.31 -17.30
N ASP A 248 -2.69 -3.21 -17.99
CA ASP A 248 -2.93 -2.33 -19.12
C ASP A 248 -4.22 -1.52 -18.97
N ALA A 249 -4.63 -1.25 -17.73
CA ALA A 249 -5.74 -0.36 -17.48
C ALA A 249 -5.46 1.06 -18.02
N ASP A 250 -6.50 1.71 -18.54
CA ASP A 250 -6.44 3.12 -18.90
C ASP A 250 -6.33 3.97 -17.63
N LEU A 251 -5.20 4.66 -17.47
CA LEU A 251 -4.91 5.57 -16.35
C LEU A 251 -4.55 6.97 -16.87
N SER A 252 -5.10 7.36 -18.02
CA SER A 252 -4.83 8.65 -18.68
C SER A 252 -5.21 9.88 -17.85
N ASP A 253 -6.01 9.71 -16.80
CA ASP A 253 -6.39 10.73 -15.84
C ASP A 253 -5.37 10.96 -14.73
N ILE A 254 -4.28 10.19 -14.68
CA ILE A 254 -3.18 10.33 -13.71
C ILE A 254 -2.00 11.06 -14.34
N ASP A 255 -1.52 12.10 -13.65
CA ASP A 255 -0.25 12.75 -13.97
C ASP A 255 0.85 12.25 -13.04
N LEU A 256 1.64 11.29 -13.51
CA LEU A 256 2.75 10.71 -12.74
C LEU A 256 3.83 11.75 -12.37
N SER A 257 3.92 12.89 -13.06
CA SER A 257 4.87 13.93 -12.67
C SER A 257 4.54 14.60 -11.33
N LYS A 258 3.27 14.51 -10.90
CA LYS A 258 2.80 15.01 -9.59
C LYS A 258 3.09 14.08 -8.43
N THR A 259 3.63 12.89 -8.69
CA THR A 259 3.96 11.90 -7.66
C THR A 259 5.30 12.17 -6.97
N ILE A 260 5.97 13.28 -7.28
CA ILE A 260 7.25 13.65 -6.64
C ILE A 260 7.04 13.76 -5.13
N TYR A 261 7.80 12.96 -4.38
CA TYR A 261 7.73 12.96 -2.93
C TYR A 261 8.34 14.24 -2.36
N GLN A 262 7.57 14.92 -1.52
CA GLN A 262 8.02 16.07 -0.76
C GLN A 262 8.20 15.65 0.70
N LYS A 263 9.25 16.14 1.35
CA LYS A 263 9.44 15.87 2.78
C LYS A 263 8.28 16.45 3.59
N GLU A 264 8.03 15.83 4.73
CA GLU A 264 6.90 16.17 5.63
C GLU A 264 6.79 17.69 5.83
N SER A 265 5.55 18.18 5.69
CA SER A 265 5.21 19.59 5.73
C SER A 265 4.53 19.95 7.05
N LYS A 266 4.18 21.22 7.20
CA LYS A 266 3.40 21.73 8.34
C LYS A 266 2.01 21.08 8.36
N ASP A 267 1.46 20.76 7.20
CA ASP A 267 0.15 20.13 7.08
C ASP A 267 0.16 18.73 7.71
N ALA A 268 1.26 17.98 7.56
CA ALA A 268 1.44 16.69 8.23
C ALA A 268 1.45 16.83 9.76
N TYR A 269 2.14 17.86 10.28
CA TYR A 269 2.13 18.18 11.71
C TYR A 269 0.73 18.53 12.21
N ASP A 270 0.01 19.40 11.50
CA ASP A 270 -1.35 19.82 11.83
C ASP A 270 -2.32 18.64 11.79
N PHE A 271 -2.17 17.73 10.82
CA PHE A 271 -2.90 16.47 10.78
C PHE A 271 -2.67 15.62 12.04
N TYR A 272 -1.41 15.41 12.43
CA TYR A 272 -1.10 14.63 13.62
C TYR A 272 -1.66 15.26 14.91
N LEU A 273 -1.67 16.59 15.01
CA LEU A 273 -2.32 17.29 16.13
C LEU A 273 -3.84 17.08 16.12
N LYS A 274 -4.49 17.25 14.96
CA LYS A 274 -5.94 17.05 14.78
C LYS A 274 -6.37 15.67 15.26
N TYR A 275 -5.60 14.63 14.93
CA TYR A 275 -5.87 13.24 15.32
C TYR A 275 -5.14 12.78 16.59
N GLN A 276 -4.57 13.72 17.36
CA GLN A 276 -3.94 13.49 18.67
C GLN A 276 -2.77 12.48 18.66
N MET A 277 -2.10 12.33 17.51
CA MET A 277 -0.93 11.47 17.32
C MET A 277 0.37 12.15 17.75
N LYS A 278 0.45 12.52 19.04
CA LYS A 278 1.54 13.35 19.60
C LYS A 278 2.95 12.80 19.33
N SER A 279 3.12 11.47 19.33
CA SER A 279 4.41 10.83 19.07
C SER A 279 4.88 10.97 17.62
N LEU A 280 3.97 11.07 16.65
CA LEU A 280 4.30 11.35 15.25
C LEU A 280 4.49 12.85 15.02
N ALA A 281 3.64 13.68 15.63
CA ALA A 281 3.80 15.14 15.58
C ALA A 281 5.19 15.59 16.05
N GLY A 282 5.72 14.98 17.12
CA GLY A 282 7.05 15.29 17.64
C GLY A 282 8.23 14.87 16.75
N LYS A 283 7.99 14.11 15.67
CA LYS A 283 9.01 13.70 14.71
C LYS A 283 9.05 14.57 13.45
N VAL A 284 8.03 15.40 13.22
CA VAL A 284 7.97 16.27 12.04
C VAL A 284 9.01 17.38 12.17
N ASP A 285 9.85 17.54 11.16
CA ASP A 285 10.84 18.60 11.11
C ASP A 285 10.23 19.92 10.61
N LEU A 286 9.76 20.73 11.56
CA LEU A 286 9.18 22.05 11.31
C LEU A 286 10.21 23.13 10.89
N SER A 287 11.50 22.79 10.80
CA SER A 287 12.51 23.70 10.27
C SER A 287 12.45 23.81 8.73
N ILE A 288 11.91 22.77 8.07
CA ILE A 288 11.83 22.67 6.61
C ILE A 288 10.67 23.51 6.03
N THR A 289 9.62 23.77 6.83
CA THR A 289 8.41 24.52 6.42
C THR A 289 8.50 26.01 6.67
N SER A 290 9.66 26.50 7.14
CA SER A 290 10.03 27.90 6.93
C SER A 290 10.36 28.08 5.45
N GLU A 291 9.34 28.29 4.62
CA GLU A 291 9.51 29.37 3.66
C GLU A 291 9.94 30.59 4.48
N ASN A 292 11.01 31.25 4.06
CA ASN A 292 11.38 32.55 4.59
C ASN A 292 10.19 33.49 4.31
N GLU A 293 9.21 33.54 5.21
CA GLU A 293 8.40 34.74 5.35
C GLU A 293 9.40 35.83 5.76
N GLU A 294 9.91 36.57 4.77
CA GLU A 294 10.53 37.85 5.03
C GLU A 294 9.53 38.66 5.84
N ILE A 295 9.86 38.90 7.10
CA ILE A 295 9.09 39.78 7.97
C ILE A 295 9.28 41.18 7.40
N THR A 296 8.33 41.63 6.60
CA THR A 296 8.27 43.01 6.12
C THR A 296 7.87 43.93 7.27
N GLU A 297 8.30 45.20 7.26
CA GLU A 297 7.91 46.19 8.27
C GLU A 297 6.38 46.33 8.42
N GLU A 298 5.62 46.08 7.34
CA GLU A 298 4.16 46.09 7.36
C GLU A 298 3.60 44.91 8.17
N SER A 299 4.11 43.69 7.97
CA SER A 299 3.69 42.50 8.72
C SER A 299 4.01 42.61 10.22
N PHE A 300 5.00 43.42 10.58
CA PHE A 300 5.41 43.67 11.96
C PHE A 300 4.47 44.65 12.67
N LYS A 301 3.96 45.68 11.98
CA LYS A 301 3.07 46.73 12.54
C LYS A 301 1.69 46.22 12.92
N GLU A 302 1.21 45.15 12.28
CA GLU A 302 -0.13 44.60 12.55
C GLU A 302 -0.17 43.63 13.73
N ARG A 303 0.98 43.21 14.26
CA ARG A 303 1.05 42.25 15.37
C ARG A 303 0.90 42.96 16.72
N LYS A 304 0.14 42.33 17.63
CA LYS A 304 0.02 42.78 19.03
C LYS A 304 1.17 42.22 19.84
N PHE A 305 2.01 43.09 20.36
CA PHE A 305 3.10 42.74 21.25
C PHE A 305 2.69 42.92 22.71
N SER A 306 3.21 42.05 23.59
CA SER A 306 3.13 42.24 25.03
C SER A 306 4.54 42.33 25.57
N LEU A 307 4.81 43.38 26.34
CA LEU A 307 6.09 43.53 27.02
C LEU A 307 6.10 42.59 28.22
N VAL A 308 7.11 41.74 28.30
CA VAL A 308 7.32 40.83 29.42
C VAL A 308 8.69 41.10 30.04
N SER A 309 8.78 41.09 31.37
CA SER A 309 10.03 41.27 32.10
C SER A 309 10.85 39.97 32.23
N SER A 310 10.23 38.83 31.95
CA SER A 310 10.88 37.53 31.85
C SER A 310 10.13 36.66 30.83
N ILE A 311 10.86 35.75 30.20
CA ILE A 311 10.29 34.83 29.22
C ILE A 311 9.68 33.64 29.97
N GLU A 312 8.36 33.58 30.04
CA GLU A 312 7.64 32.41 30.55
C GLU A 312 7.64 31.32 29.46
N THR A 313 8.23 30.15 29.75
CA THR A 313 8.33 29.03 28.80
C THR A 313 6.98 28.54 28.28
N GLU A 314 5.91 28.75 29.05
CA GLU A 314 4.52 28.42 28.67
C GLU A 314 4.00 29.30 27.52
N LYS A 315 4.60 30.48 27.30
CA LYS A 315 4.26 31.39 26.19
C LYS A 315 5.07 31.09 24.91
N LEU A 316 6.06 30.19 24.99
CA LEU A 316 6.90 29.78 23.85
C LEU A 316 6.39 28.48 23.22
N ILE A 317 5.19 28.53 22.63
CA ILE A 317 4.63 27.39 21.90
C ILE A 317 4.87 27.62 20.40
N GLY A 318 5.77 26.83 19.79
CA GLY A 318 6.12 26.94 18.36
C GLY A 318 7.27 27.91 18.05
N LYS A 319 7.29 28.51 16.85
CA LYS A 319 8.26 29.55 16.47
C LYS A 319 7.88 30.88 17.11
N ALA A 320 8.73 31.40 18.00
CA ALA A 320 8.57 32.71 18.62
C ALA A 320 9.65 33.69 18.11
N LEU A 321 9.25 34.93 17.78
CA LEU A 321 10.20 36.03 17.62
C LEU A 321 10.45 36.68 18.97
N ILE A 322 11.70 36.71 19.41
CA ILE A 322 12.13 37.47 20.57
C ILE A 322 12.81 38.73 20.03
N CYS A 323 12.21 39.89 20.30
CA CYS A 323 12.82 41.17 20.01
C CYS A 323 13.49 41.67 21.30
N ILE A 324 14.80 41.75 21.31
CA ILE A 324 15.57 42.31 22.43
C ILE A 324 15.81 43.77 22.08
N ASN A 325 15.28 44.69 22.89
CA ASN A 325 15.61 46.10 22.77
C ASN A 325 16.87 46.34 23.61
N ASP A 326 18.00 46.66 22.97
CA ASP A 326 19.33 46.80 23.62
C ASP A 326 19.43 48.03 24.57
N ASP A 327 18.33 48.76 24.77
CA ASP A 327 18.26 49.98 25.57
C ASP A 327 17.86 49.75 27.06
N ASN A 328 17.75 48.51 27.56
CA ASN A 328 17.56 48.17 29.00
C ASN A 328 17.99 46.73 29.35
#